data_AF-A0AAU6RAT7-F1
#
_entry.id   AF-A0AAU6RAT7-F1
#
_cell.length_a   1.000
_cell.length_b   1.000
_cell.length_c   1.000
_cell.angle_alpha   90.00
_cell.angle_beta   90.00
_cell.angle_gamma   90.00
#
_symmetry.space_group_name_H-M   'P 1'
#
loop_
_entity.id
_entity.type
_entity.pdbx_description
1 polymer ?
#
loop_
_entity_poly.entity_id
_entity_poly.type
_entity_poly.pdbx_seq_one_letter_code
_entity_poly.pdbx_strand_id
1 'polypeptide(L)'
;MNTHEIFSEIHNRFTSTKEVETKHQELLERYKTLPSEIDYYRKRGDVLKASELNKEQAKVEKEFLALDKQTGTQPVVTQAELEQFNKAYTSEIEDIKAEYQKHAESLTEQLEAITEVYKHMAELRYEAKERVAKKRFLEAHKNINDTTDYNPNMPLLDIKIVNGTNPHDYAQQLKNNLLNQLQKAGK
;
A
#
# COMPACT_ATOMS: atom_id res chain seq x y z
N MET A 1 -1.25 22.04 15.12
CA MET A 1 -0.54 21.35 14.03
C MET A 1 -0.95 19.91 14.01
N ASN A 2 -1.12 19.34 12.82
CA ASN A 2 -1.36 17.92 12.60
C ASN A 2 -0.02 17.16 12.48
N THR A 3 -0.06 15.83 12.40
CA THR A 3 1.15 15.00 12.24
C THR A 3 1.97 15.38 11.01
N HIS A 4 1.31 15.73 9.89
CA HIS A 4 1.97 16.11 8.65
C HIS A 4 2.82 17.38 8.80
N GLU A 5 2.26 18.44 9.36
CA GLU A 5 2.95 19.71 9.56
C GLU A 5 4.18 19.55 10.48
N ILE A 6 4.02 18.83 11.59
CA ILE A 6 5.10 18.58 12.55
C ILE A 6 6.21 17.74 11.90
N PHE A 7 5.82 16.68 11.18
CA PHE A 7 6.78 15.85 10.47
C PHE A 7 7.53 16.64 9.40
N SER A 8 6.83 17.43 8.57
CA SER A 8 7.44 18.23 7.52
C SER A 8 8.45 19.24 8.07
N GLU A 9 8.15 19.91 9.18
CA GLU A 9 9.09 20.85 9.81
C GLU A 9 10.38 20.14 10.27
N ILE A 10 10.23 19.02 11.00
CA ILE A 10 11.36 18.21 11.46
C ILE A 10 12.15 17.67 10.25
N HIS A 11 11.47 17.04 9.29
CA HIS A 11 12.08 16.44 8.12
C HIS A 11 12.86 17.48 7.28
N ASN A 12 12.30 18.67 7.08
CA ASN A 12 12.97 19.75 6.35
C ASN A 12 14.21 20.23 7.08
N ARG A 13 14.19 20.30 8.41
CA ARG A 13 15.37 20.62 9.22
C ARG A 13 16.48 19.60 9.01
N PHE A 14 16.15 18.30 9.10
CA PHE A 14 17.12 17.22 8.86
C PHE A 14 17.68 17.23 7.43
N THR A 15 16.82 17.45 6.44
CA THR A 15 17.23 17.51 5.03
C THR A 15 18.16 18.70 4.77
N SER A 16 17.81 19.89 5.30
CA SER A 16 18.61 21.10 5.14
C SER A 16 20.00 20.96 5.76
N THR A 17 20.12 20.36 6.96
CA THR A 17 21.44 20.12 7.57
C THR A 17 22.28 19.16 6.73
N LYS A 18 21.69 18.09 6.20
CA LYS A 18 22.41 17.14 5.34
C LYS A 18 22.91 17.78 4.04
N GLU A 19 22.10 18.65 3.43
CA GLU A 19 22.50 19.42 2.25
C GLU A 19 23.67 20.37 2.56
N VAL A 20 23.62 21.07 3.70
CA VAL A 20 24.71 21.94 4.19
C VAL A 20 25.99 21.13 4.42
N GLU A 21 25.91 19.98 5.10
CA GLU A 21 27.06 19.09 5.35
C GLU A 21 27.65 18.56 4.03
N THR A 22 26.80 18.15 3.08
CA THR A 22 27.25 17.65 1.78
C THR A 22 27.98 18.75 1.01
N LYS A 23 27.40 19.95 0.93
CA LYS A 23 28.02 21.09 0.24
C LYS A 23 29.33 21.54 0.92
N HIS A 24 29.39 21.49 2.25
CA HIS A 24 30.62 21.77 2.99
C HIS A 24 31.74 20.80 2.61
N GLN A 25 31.45 19.49 2.53
CA GLN A 25 32.41 18.47 2.09
C GLN A 25 32.85 18.66 0.63
N GLU A 26 31.91 18.94 -0.28
CA GLU A 26 32.24 19.21 -1.69
C GLU A 26 33.17 20.41 -1.85
N LEU A 27 32.91 21.51 -1.12
CA LEU A 27 33.75 22.69 -1.13
C LEU A 27 35.12 22.45 -0.50
N LEU A 28 35.20 21.64 0.56
CA LEU A 28 36.47 21.25 1.17
C LEU A 28 37.35 20.47 0.19
N GLU A 29 36.78 19.48 -0.51
CA GLU A 29 37.51 18.70 -1.52
C GLU A 29 37.92 19.57 -2.72
N ARG A 30 37.06 20.50 -3.15
CA ARG A 30 37.43 21.46 -4.20
C ARG A 30 38.55 22.39 -3.76
N TYR A 31 38.49 22.90 -2.53
CA TYR A 31 39.54 23.75 -1.95
C TYR A 31 40.89 23.04 -1.88
N LYS A 32 40.93 21.75 -1.54
CA LYS A 32 42.15 20.93 -1.51
C LYS A 32 42.77 20.69 -2.90
N THR A 33 41.94 20.56 -3.93
CA THR A 33 42.38 20.20 -5.30
C THR A 33 42.85 21.40 -6.10
N LEU A 34 42.21 22.56 -5.93
CA LEU A 34 42.49 23.80 -6.66
C LEU A 34 43.98 24.24 -6.69
N PRO A 35 44.75 24.22 -5.59
CA PRO A 35 46.17 24.61 -5.62
C PRO A 35 47.00 23.81 -6.64
N SER A 36 46.75 22.49 -6.72
CA SER A 36 47.46 21.61 -7.65
C SER A 36 47.10 21.89 -9.11
N GLU A 37 45.84 22.21 -9.39
CA GLU A 37 45.37 22.59 -10.74
C GLU A 37 45.95 23.94 -11.17
N ILE A 38 45.95 24.92 -10.27
CA ILE A 38 46.55 26.25 -10.51
C ILE A 38 48.02 26.12 -10.87
N ASP A 39 48.79 25.34 -10.10
CA ASP A 39 50.21 25.12 -10.36
C ASP A 39 50.46 24.36 -11.66
N TYR A 40 49.59 23.42 -12.03
CA TYR A 40 49.67 22.71 -13.30
C TYR A 40 49.58 23.67 -14.51
N TYR A 41 48.56 24.55 -14.53
CA TYR A 41 48.39 25.50 -15.63
C TYR A 41 49.46 26.60 -15.62
N ARG A 42 49.87 27.07 -14.43
CA ARG A 42 50.95 28.04 -14.28
C ARG A 42 52.27 27.52 -14.86
N LYS A 43 52.65 26.26 -14.58
CA LYS A 43 53.88 25.64 -15.12
C LYS A 43 53.86 25.45 -16.64
N ARG A 44 52.67 25.41 -17.24
CA ARG A 44 52.47 25.29 -18.70
C ARG A 44 52.33 26.64 -19.41
N GLY A 45 52.41 27.74 -18.69
CA GLY A 45 52.26 29.09 -19.25
C GLY A 45 50.83 29.49 -19.59
N ASP A 46 49.82 28.72 -19.16
CA ASP A 46 48.41 29.08 -19.33
C ASP A 46 47.97 30.00 -18.19
N VAL A 47 48.37 31.27 -18.31
CA VAL A 47 48.14 32.30 -17.30
C VAL A 47 46.66 32.63 -17.15
N LEU A 48 45.88 32.56 -18.24
CA LEU A 48 44.44 32.80 -18.20
C LEU A 48 43.75 31.73 -17.37
N LYS A 49 44.03 30.45 -17.62
CA LYS A 49 43.40 29.37 -16.87
C LYS A 49 43.81 29.37 -15.40
N ALA A 50 45.08 29.64 -15.10
CA ALA A 50 45.54 29.81 -13.74
C ALA A 50 44.84 30.99 -13.03
N SER A 51 44.59 32.12 -13.72
CA SER A 51 43.86 33.25 -13.15
C SER A 51 42.39 32.92 -12.86
N GLU A 52 41.71 32.20 -13.75
CA GLU A 52 40.34 31.71 -13.52
C GLU A 52 40.25 30.82 -12.27
N LEU A 53 41.17 29.85 -12.14
CA LEU A 53 41.19 28.94 -10.99
C LEU A 53 41.52 29.66 -9.68
N ASN A 54 42.34 30.71 -9.69
CA ASN A 54 42.57 31.56 -8.51
C ASN A 54 41.29 32.31 -8.08
N LYS A 55 40.48 32.79 -9.04
CA LYS A 55 39.17 33.39 -8.74
C LYS A 55 38.20 32.36 -8.17
N GLU A 56 38.21 31.15 -8.70
CA GLU A 56 37.42 30.03 -8.19
C GLU A 56 37.84 29.67 -6.76
N GLN A 57 39.13 29.62 -6.46
CA GLN A 57 39.65 29.38 -5.11
C GLN A 57 39.14 30.40 -4.10
N ALA A 58 39.21 31.70 -4.43
CA ALA A 58 38.66 32.74 -3.56
C ALA A 58 37.14 32.61 -3.34
N LYS A 59 36.40 32.17 -4.36
CA LYS A 59 34.96 31.90 -4.25
C LYS A 59 34.68 30.70 -3.34
N VAL A 60 35.37 29.59 -3.56
CA VAL A 60 35.25 28.35 -2.78
C VAL A 60 35.61 28.62 -1.31
N GLU A 61 36.68 29.34 -1.02
CA GLU A 61 37.09 29.69 0.34
C GLU A 61 36.02 30.53 1.06
N LYS A 62 35.45 31.52 0.37
CA LYS A 62 34.37 32.35 0.91
C LYS A 62 33.12 31.52 1.20
N GLU A 63 32.72 30.64 0.30
CA GLU A 63 31.55 29.78 0.48
C GLU A 63 31.79 28.72 1.58
N PHE A 64 32.99 28.15 1.64
CA PHE A 64 33.40 27.20 2.68
C PHE A 64 33.30 27.84 4.07
N LEU A 65 33.92 29.02 4.28
CA LEU A 65 33.87 29.74 5.55
C LEU A 65 32.45 30.17 5.95
N ALA A 66 31.56 30.40 4.99
CA ALA A 66 30.16 30.72 5.26
C ALA A 66 29.38 29.51 5.79
N LEU A 67 29.65 28.31 5.24
CA LEU A 67 29.05 27.06 5.69
C LEU A 67 29.71 26.52 6.95
N ASP A 68 31.00 26.74 7.15
CA ASP A 68 31.74 26.29 8.34
C ASP A 68 31.16 26.88 9.64
N LYS A 69 30.59 28.09 9.55
CA LYS A 69 29.84 28.73 10.64
C LYS A 69 28.45 28.13 10.89
N GLN A 70 27.92 27.37 9.94
CA GLN A 70 26.60 26.72 10.01
C GLN A 70 26.72 25.23 10.37
N THR A 71 27.87 24.61 10.08
CA THR A 71 28.20 23.24 10.47
C THR A 71 28.63 23.21 11.94
N GLY A 72 27.98 22.38 12.77
CA GLY A 72 28.35 22.26 14.18
C GLY A 72 27.23 21.78 15.10
N THR A 73 25.99 21.75 14.62
CA THR A 73 24.87 21.18 15.38
C THR A 73 24.09 20.24 14.48
N GLN A 74 24.16 18.94 14.78
CA GLN A 74 23.27 17.99 14.13
C GLN A 74 21.84 18.24 14.63
N PRO A 75 20.85 18.21 13.73
CA PRO A 75 19.47 18.36 14.12
C PRO A 75 19.08 17.17 14.97
N VAL A 76 18.43 17.46 16.10
CA VAL A 76 17.83 16.46 16.99
C VAL A 76 16.33 16.67 17.02
N VAL A 77 15.58 15.60 17.22
CA VAL A 77 14.17 15.71 17.60
C VAL A 77 14.12 15.99 19.09
N THR A 78 13.48 17.08 19.47
CA THR A 78 13.31 17.45 20.88
C THR A 78 12.19 16.63 21.52
N GLN A 79 12.23 16.49 22.83
CA GLN A 79 11.17 15.82 23.58
C GLN A 79 9.80 16.49 23.37
N ALA A 80 9.76 17.83 23.31
CA ALA A 80 8.53 18.58 23.06
C ALA A 80 7.94 18.32 21.66
N GLU A 81 8.79 18.27 20.62
CA GLU A 81 8.36 17.92 19.26
C GLU A 81 7.80 16.49 19.20
N LEU A 82 8.45 15.54 19.88
CA LEU A 82 8.00 14.16 19.94
C LEU A 82 6.65 14.04 20.67
N GLU A 83 6.48 14.72 21.79
CA GLU A 83 5.22 14.75 22.53
C GLU A 83 4.09 15.38 21.71
N GLN A 84 4.38 16.48 21.02
CA GLN A 84 3.42 17.15 20.14
C GLN A 84 3.00 16.24 18.97
N PHE A 85 3.96 15.56 18.34
CA PHE A 85 3.69 14.59 17.28
C PHE A 85 2.84 13.43 17.79
N ASN A 86 3.22 12.83 18.92
CA ASN A 86 2.50 11.68 19.49
C ASN A 86 1.06 12.04 19.88
N LYS A 87 0.84 13.24 20.42
CA LYS A 87 -0.50 13.74 20.74
C LYS A 87 -1.36 13.89 19.48
N ALA A 88 -0.82 14.51 18.43
CA ALA A 88 -1.53 14.64 17.15
C ALA A 88 -1.79 13.26 16.52
N TYR A 89 -0.79 12.39 16.50
CA TYR A 89 -0.87 11.02 15.98
C TYR A 89 -1.94 10.21 16.68
N THR A 90 -2.00 10.27 18.01
CA THR A 90 -2.99 9.51 18.79
C THR A 90 -4.41 9.93 18.41
N SER A 91 -4.66 11.24 18.30
CA SER A 91 -5.96 11.74 17.89
C SER A 91 -6.32 11.33 16.45
N GLU A 92 -5.38 11.49 15.51
CA GLU A 92 -5.64 11.22 14.09
C GLU A 92 -5.81 9.72 13.81
N ILE A 93 -5.04 8.86 14.48
CA ILE A 93 -5.13 7.41 14.29
C ILE A 93 -6.36 6.81 14.97
N GLU A 94 -6.86 7.42 16.04
CA GLU A 94 -8.09 6.97 16.71
C GLU A 94 -9.31 7.06 15.79
N ASP A 95 -9.45 8.17 15.06
CA ASP A 95 -10.54 8.34 14.08
C ASP A 95 -10.47 7.29 12.97
N ILE A 96 -9.27 7.05 12.42
CA ILE A 96 -9.04 6.02 11.39
C ILE A 96 -9.36 4.62 11.94
N LYS A 97 -8.92 4.30 13.17
CA LYS A 97 -9.21 3.01 13.80
C LYS A 97 -10.71 2.82 14.02
N ALA A 98 -11.41 3.85 14.47
CA ALA A 98 -12.85 3.79 14.70
C ALA A 98 -13.62 3.58 13.40
N GLU A 99 -13.26 4.31 12.33
CA GLU A 99 -13.88 4.15 11.02
C GLU A 99 -13.57 2.77 10.42
N TYR A 100 -12.32 2.31 10.51
CA TYR A 100 -11.94 0.98 10.07
C TYR A 100 -12.71 -0.12 10.81
N GLN A 101 -12.82 -0.01 12.13
CA GLN A 101 -13.55 -0.97 12.97
C GLN A 101 -15.03 -1.04 12.57
N LYS A 102 -15.67 0.11 12.37
CA LYS A 102 -17.05 0.19 11.88
C LYS A 102 -17.24 -0.52 10.54
N HIS A 103 -16.29 -0.35 9.61
CA HIS A 103 -16.35 -1.06 8.33
C HIS A 103 -16.07 -2.55 8.45
N ALA A 104 -15.18 -2.97 9.36
CA ALA A 104 -14.91 -4.37 9.62
C ALA A 104 -16.13 -5.09 10.22
N GLU A 105 -16.83 -4.45 11.15
CA GLU A 105 -18.09 -4.94 11.71
C GLU A 105 -19.17 -5.05 10.63
N SER A 106 -19.37 -4.00 9.83
CA SER A 106 -20.33 -4.02 8.72
C SER A 106 -20.03 -5.11 7.68
N LEU A 107 -18.75 -5.36 7.38
CA LEU A 107 -18.36 -6.44 6.49
C LEU A 107 -18.69 -7.82 7.09
N THR A 108 -18.49 -7.99 8.39
CA THR A 108 -18.81 -9.23 9.10
C THR A 108 -20.31 -9.53 9.02
N GLU A 109 -21.16 -8.54 9.32
CA GLU A 109 -22.62 -8.67 9.22
C GLU A 109 -23.07 -9.05 7.79
N GLN A 110 -22.46 -8.43 6.76
CA GLN A 110 -22.78 -8.75 5.37
C GLN A 110 -22.37 -10.17 4.98
N LEU A 111 -21.22 -10.66 5.47
CA LEU A 111 -20.77 -12.03 5.22
C LEU A 111 -21.68 -13.05 5.90
N GLU A 112 -22.17 -12.77 7.12
CA GLU A 112 -23.16 -13.60 7.79
C GLU A 112 -24.48 -13.64 7.00
N ALA A 113 -24.97 -12.49 6.54
CA ALA A 113 -26.18 -12.43 5.70
C ALA A 113 -26.03 -13.22 4.39
N ILE A 114 -24.87 -13.11 3.71
CA ILE A 114 -24.57 -13.90 2.51
C ILE A 114 -24.55 -15.40 2.83
N THR A 115 -24.01 -15.78 3.98
CA THR A 115 -23.93 -17.17 4.43
C THR A 115 -25.32 -17.76 4.64
N GLU A 116 -26.24 -17.02 5.26
CA GLU A 116 -27.63 -17.46 5.44
C GLU A 116 -28.37 -17.62 4.11
N VAL A 117 -28.20 -16.69 3.16
CA VAL A 117 -28.75 -16.83 1.80
C VAL A 117 -28.19 -18.07 1.11
N TYR A 118 -26.88 -18.30 1.20
CA TYR A 118 -26.23 -19.47 0.62
C TYR A 118 -26.79 -20.78 1.19
N LYS A 119 -26.96 -20.84 2.52
CA LYS A 119 -27.54 -21.99 3.21
C LYS A 119 -28.96 -22.28 2.72
N HIS A 120 -29.80 -21.26 2.63
CA HIS A 120 -31.17 -21.42 2.15
C HIS A 120 -31.23 -21.89 0.69
N MET A 121 -30.35 -21.36 -0.18
CA MET A 121 -30.23 -21.84 -1.56
C MET A 121 -29.82 -23.32 -1.62
N ALA A 122 -28.94 -23.78 -0.72
CA ALA A 122 -28.53 -25.17 -0.64
C ALA A 122 -29.68 -26.09 -0.17
N GLU A 123 -30.47 -25.65 0.81
CA GLU A 123 -31.65 -26.37 1.31
C GLU A 123 -32.72 -26.52 0.23
N LEU A 124 -33.10 -25.43 -0.43
CA LEU A 124 -34.07 -25.46 -1.54
C LEU A 124 -33.62 -26.38 -2.69
N ARG A 125 -32.31 -26.43 -2.94
CA ARG A 125 -31.72 -27.35 -3.93
C ARG A 125 -31.87 -28.81 -3.52
N TYR A 126 -31.66 -29.13 -2.25
CA TYR A 126 -31.88 -30.49 -1.74
C TYR A 126 -33.36 -30.87 -1.84
N GLU A 127 -34.27 -30.00 -1.42
CA GLU A 127 -35.70 -30.25 -1.49
C GLU A 127 -36.19 -30.47 -2.93
N ALA A 128 -35.69 -29.68 -3.88
CA ALA A 128 -35.99 -29.87 -5.29
C ALA A 128 -35.50 -31.23 -5.84
N LYS A 129 -34.29 -31.67 -5.45
CA LYS A 129 -33.78 -33.01 -5.79
C LYS A 129 -34.70 -34.10 -5.28
N GLU A 130 -35.09 -34.01 -4.01
CA GLU A 130 -35.96 -34.98 -3.37
C GLU A 130 -37.31 -35.08 -4.11
N ARG A 131 -37.92 -33.93 -4.43
CA ARG A 131 -39.21 -33.87 -5.16
C ARG A 131 -39.10 -34.45 -6.57
N VAL A 132 -38.03 -34.17 -7.31
CA VAL A 132 -37.83 -34.74 -8.65
C VAL A 132 -37.54 -36.24 -8.60
N ALA A 133 -36.73 -36.70 -7.65
CA ALA A 133 -36.46 -38.12 -7.46
C ALA A 133 -37.76 -38.89 -7.16
N LYS A 134 -38.61 -38.36 -6.28
CA LYS A 134 -39.95 -38.91 -6.00
C LYS A 134 -40.81 -38.98 -7.27
N LYS A 135 -40.85 -37.90 -8.05
CA LYS A 135 -41.60 -37.86 -9.32
C LYS A 135 -41.11 -38.94 -10.30
N ARG A 136 -39.79 -39.00 -10.56
CA ARG A 136 -39.17 -39.98 -11.47
C ARG A 136 -39.44 -41.41 -11.04
N PHE A 137 -39.31 -41.70 -9.75
CA PHE A 137 -39.61 -43.01 -9.19
C PHE A 137 -41.06 -43.44 -9.47
N LEU A 138 -42.04 -42.56 -9.19
CA LEU A 138 -43.45 -42.84 -9.45
C LEU A 138 -43.74 -43.00 -10.96
N GLU A 139 -43.09 -42.21 -11.82
CA GLU A 139 -43.26 -42.30 -13.28
C GLU A 139 -42.69 -43.61 -13.85
N ALA A 140 -41.51 -44.04 -13.40
CA ALA A 140 -40.91 -45.31 -13.81
C ALA A 140 -41.83 -46.50 -13.45
N HIS A 141 -42.38 -46.49 -12.24
CA HIS A 141 -43.26 -47.56 -11.74
C HIS A 141 -44.70 -47.49 -12.29
N LYS A 142 -44.99 -46.55 -13.20
CA LYS A 142 -46.23 -46.54 -13.98
C LYS A 142 -46.21 -47.58 -15.11
N ASN A 143 -45.03 -47.98 -15.58
CA ASN A 143 -44.84 -49.01 -16.60
C ASN A 143 -44.17 -50.25 -15.97
N ILE A 144 -44.76 -51.43 -16.13
CA ILE A 144 -44.37 -52.70 -15.45
C ILE A 144 -42.90 -53.13 -15.69
N ASN A 145 -42.23 -52.58 -16.71
CA ASN A 145 -40.89 -53.02 -17.14
C ASN A 145 -39.74 -52.07 -16.75
N ASP A 146 -39.99 -50.98 -16.02
CA ASP A 146 -38.94 -50.02 -15.65
C ASP A 146 -38.62 -50.08 -14.14
N THR A 147 -37.42 -50.53 -13.80
CA THR A 147 -36.97 -50.80 -12.41
C THR A 147 -36.11 -49.68 -11.85
N THR A 148 -36.40 -48.42 -12.20
CA THR A 148 -35.55 -47.31 -11.76
C THR A 148 -35.68 -47.07 -10.25
N ASP A 149 -34.60 -47.28 -9.49
CA ASP A 149 -34.58 -47.07 -8.04
C ASP A 149 -34.69 -45.59 -7.64
N TYR A 150 -35.27 -45.35 -6.47
CA TYR A 150 -35.32 -44.02 -5.87
C TYR A 150 -33.91 -43.50 -5.56
N ASN A 151 -33.52 -42.40 -6.20
CA ASN A 151 -32.21 -41.78 -5.98
C ASN A 151 -32.32 -40.26 -5.72
N PRO A 152 -32.34 -39.80 -4.46
CA PRO A 152 -32.37 -38.38 -4.10
C PRO A 152 -31.04 -37.66 -4.34
N ASN A 153 -29.96 -38.40 -4.59
CA ASN A 153 -28.62 -37.85 -4.84
C ASN A 153 -28.35 -37.60 -6.33
N MET A 154 -29.37 -37.56 -7.18
CA MET A 154 -29.23 -37.32 -8.60
C MET A 154 -28.53 -35.97 -8.91
N PRO A 155 -27.75 -35.89 -10.01
CA PRO A 155 -27.07 -34.65 -10.42
C PRO A 155 -28.05 -33.49 -10.64
N LEU A 156 -27.65 -32.27 -10.27
CA LEU A 156 -28.50 -31.07 -10.42
C LEU A 156 -28.71 -30.62 -11.86
N LEU A 157 -27.83 -31.02 -12.79
CA LEU A 157 -27.95 -30.72 -14.22
C LEU A 157 -29.27 -31.25 -14.81
N ASP A 158 -29.84 -32.28 -14.17
CA ASP A 158 -31.11 -32.90 -14.54
C ASP A 158 -32.34 -32.13 -14.03
N ILE A 159 -32.16 -31.13 -13.17
CA ILE A 159 -33.23 -30.36 -12.53
C ILE A 159 -33.03 -28.89 -12.87
N LYS A 160 -33.79 -28.40 -13.86
CA LYS A 160 -33.84 -26.97 -14.18
C LYS A 160 -34.63 -26.21 -13.11
N ILE A 161 -34.00 -25.92 -11.98
CA ILE A 161 -34.60 -25.13 -10.89
C ILE A 161 -34.63 -23.64 -11.27
N VAL A 162 -33.57 -23.11 -11.88
CA VAL A 162 -33.50 -21.72 -12.41
C VAL A 162 -32.47 -21.65 -13.54
N ASN A 163 -32.63 -20.69 -14.47
CA ASN A 163 -31.59 -20.30 -15.43
C ASN A 163 -30.40 -19.67 -14.68
N GLY A 164 -29.32 -20.42 -14.53
CA GLY A 164 -28.01 -19.86 -14.24
C GLY A 164 -27.55 -19.92 -12.78
N THR A 165 -26.33 -20.46 -12.66
CA THR A 165 -25.38 -20.39 -11.53
C THR A 165 -25.71 -21.16 -10.24
N ASN A 166 -24.79 -22.06 -9.91
CA ASN A 166 -24.69 -22.79 -8.66
C ASN A 166 -24.30 -21.82 -7.52
N PRO A 167 -24.75 -21.98 -6.25
CA PRO A 167 -24.20 -21.24 -5.12
C PRO A 167 -22.66 -21.18 -5.14
N HIS A 168 -22.00 -22.26 -5.57
CA HIS A 168 -20.56 -22.28 -5.80
C HIS A 168 -20.05 -21.14 -6.71
N ASP A 169 -20.76 -20.86 -7.80
CA ASP A 169 -20.36 -19.84 -8.79
C ASP A 169 -20.46 -18.43 -8.20
N TYR A 170 -21.48 -18.17 -7.36
CA TYR A 170 -21.60 -16.90 -6.64
C TYR A 170 -20.47 -16.71 -5.62
N ALA A 171 -20.07 -17.77 -4.92
CA ALA A 171 -18.93 -17.72 -4.00
C ALA A 171 -17.63 -17.40 -4.76
N GLN A 172 -17.41 -17.99 -5.94
CA GLN A 172 -16.25 -17.68 -6.78
C GLN A 172 -16.28 -16.24 -7.30
N GLN A 173 -17.45 -15.74 -7.74
CA GLN A 173 -17.61 -14.35 -8.16
C GLN A 173 -17.28 -13.38 -7.03
N LEU A 174 -17.79 -13.62 -5.82
CA LEU A 174 -17.50 -12.80 -4.64
C LEU A 174 -15.99 -12.78 -4.34
N LYS A 175 -15.34 -13.94 -4.31
CA LYS A 175 -13.90 -14.06 -4.10
C LYS A 175 -13.11 -13.26 -5.13
N ASN A 176 -13.43 -13.43 -6.41
CA ASN A 176 -12.72 -12.74 -7.50
C ASN A 176 -12.91 -11.22 -7.42
N ASN A 177 -14.12 -10.76 -7.12
CA ASN A 177 -14.41 -9.34 -6.95
C ASN A 177 -13.57 -8.75 -5.81
N LEU A 178 -13.52 -9.42 -4.64
CA LEU A 178 -12.74 -8.96 -3.49
C LEU A 178 -11.23 -8.94 -3.80
N LEU A 179 -10.68 -10.00 -4.41
CA LEU A 179 -9.27 -10.05 -4.81
C LEU A 179 -8.90 -8.91 -5.77
N ASN A 180 -9.76 -8.61 -6.74
CA ASN A 180 -9.54 -7.53 -7.69
C ASN A 180 -9.52 -6.14 -7.02
N GLN A 181 -10.32 -5.93 -5.97
CA GLN A 181 -10.29 -4.66 -5.23
C GLN A 181 -9.01 -4.52 -4.39
N LEU A 182 -8.54 -5.60 -3.75
CA LEU A 182 -7.29 -5.60 -2.99
C LEU A 182 -6.07 -5.26 -3.87
N GLN A 183 -6.03 -5.80 -5.10
CA GLN A 183 -4.96 -5.49 -6.06
C GLN A 183 -4.98 -4.02 -6.53
N LYS A 184 -6.13 -3.36 -6.51
CA LYS A 184 -6.26 -1.93 -6.82
C LYS A 184 -5.87 -1.04 -5.65
N ALA A 185 -6.15 -1.47 -4.42
CA ALA A 185 -5.82 -0.72 -3.20
C ALA A 185 -4.33 -0.81 -2.81
N GLY A 186 -3.62 -1.85 -3.26
CA GLY A 186 -2.18 -2.04 -3.02
C GLY A 186 -1.24 -1.45 -4.08
N LYS A 187 -1.74 -0.59 -4.97
CA LYS A 187 -0.98 0.19 -5.97
C LYS A 187 -1.19 1.67 -5.71
#